data_AF-G2IHU0-F1
#
_entry.id   AF-G2IHU0-F1
#
_cell.length_a   1.000
_cell.length_b   1.000
_cell.length_c   1.000
_cell.angle_alpha   90.00
_cell.angle_beta   90.00
_cell.angle_gamma   90.00
#
_symmetry.space_group_name_H-M   'P 1'
#
loop_
_entity.id
_entity.type
_entity.pdbx_description
1 polymer ?
#
loop_
_entity_poly.entity_id
_entity_poly.type
_entity_poly.pdbx_seq_one_letter_code
_entity_poly.pdbx_strand_id
1 'polypeptide(L)'
;MDSPPYLFDQYAKRHGLSFEMAKRALLMRSYADQGKKIKEAASLVGISLNSAKTVARRMLIDFADWRPYARLEAKGLDRPQPGERNIAQPANELPLFS
;
A
#
# COMPACT_ATOMS: atom_id res chain seq x y z
N MET A 1 2.60 27.53 -11.66
CA MET A 1 3.06 26.38 -10.85
C MET A 1 2.34 26.46 -9.53
N ASP A 2 1.33 25.61 -9.30
CA ASP A 2 0.66 25.54 -8.01
C ASP A 2 1.65 24.99 -6.97
N SER A 3 1.93 25.78 -5.93
CA SER A 3 2.93 25.41 -4.94
C SER A 3 2.50 24.15 -4.16
N PRO A 4 3.43 23.22 -3.83
CA PRO A 4 3.18 21.99 -3.06
C PRO A 4 2.35 22.12 -1.76
N PRO A 5 2.41 23.24 -0.99
CA PRO A 5 1.61 23.39 0.22
C PRO A 5 0.09 23.31 -0.02
N TYR A 6 -0.38 23.73 -1.20
CA TYR A 6 -1.82 23.78 -1.50
C TYR A 6 -2.40 22.40 -1.77
N LEU A 7 -1.61 21.44 -2.24
CA LEU A 7 -2.09 20.08 -2.52
C LEU A 7 -2.52 19.36 -1.25
N PHE A 8 -1.71 19.46 -0.19
CA PHE A 8 -2.03 18.85 1.10
C PHE A 8 -3.23 19.54 1.77
N ASP A 9 -3.33 20.87 1.66
CA ASP A 9 -4.45 21.64 2.21
C ASP A 9 -5.78 21.33 1.48
N GLN A 10 -5.75 21.25 0.15
CA GLN A 10 -6.93 20.85 -0.64
C GLN A 10 -7.35 19.41 -0.34
N TYR A 11 -6.39 18.48 -0.25
CA TYR A 11 -6.66 17.10 0.12
C TYR A 11 -7.24 17.00 1.54
N ALA A 12 -6.65 17.71 2.49
CA ALA A 12 -7.12 17.78 3.87
C ALA A 12 -8.57 18.28 3.94
N LYS A 13 -8.89 19.38 3.26
CA LYS A 13 -10.24 19.95 3.18
C LYS A 13 -11.24 18.98 2.54
N ARG A 14 -10.86 18.33 1.43
CA ARG A 14 -11.73 17.37 0.73
C ARG A 14 -12.09 16.15 1.58
N HIS A 15 -11.18 15.71 2.44
CA HIS A 15 -11.34 14.48 3.22
C HIS A 15 -11.62 14.71 4.71
N GLY A 16 -11.80 15.97 5.13
CA GLY A 16 -12.03 16.36 6.53
C GLY A 16 -10.90 15.88 7.45
N LEU A 17 -9.66 16.10 7.04
CA LEU A 17 -8.44 15.69 7.75
C LEU A 17 -7.66 16.91 8.24
N SER A 18 -6.78 16.70 9.22
CA SER A 18 -5.71 17.66 9.49
C SER A 18 -4.66 17.60 8.37
N PHE A 19 -3.94 18.71 8.17
CA PHE A 19 -2.85 18.80 7.19
C PHE A 19 -1.80 17.70 7.37
N GLU A 20 -1.39 17.44 8.62
CA GLU A 20 -0.45 16.36 8.93
C GLU A 20 -1.00 14.98 8.55
N MET A 21 -2.29 14.73 8.78
CA MET A 21 -2.89 13.45 8.41
C MET A 21 -2.99 13.29 6.89
N ALA A 22 -3.28 14.36 6.16
CA ALA A 22 -3.26 14.38 4.70
C ALA A 22 -1.86 14.05 4.15
N LYS A 23 -0.81 14.67 4.70
CA LYS A 23 0.58 14.38 4.34
C LYS A 23 0.93 12.92 4.58
N ARG A 24 0.56 12.38 5.75
CA ARG A 24 0.77 10.97 6.10
C ARG A 24 0.04 10.02 5.16
N ALA A 25 -1.21 10.30 4.83
CA ALA A 25 -1.99 9.49 3.89
C ALA A 25 -1.36 9.46 2.49
N LEU A 26 -0.91 10.61 1.97
CA LEU A 26 -0.25 10.68 0.66
C LEU A 26 1.09 9.94 0.65
N LEU A 27 1.88 10.06 1.72
CA LEU A 27 3.11 9.28 1.87
C LEU A 27 2.83 7.77 1.93
N MET A 28 1.81 7.36 2.69
CA MET A 28 1.38 5.96 2.75
C MET A 28 0.96 5.43 1.37
N ARG A 29 0.28 6.26 0.55
CA ARG A 29 -0.08 5.89 -0.82
C ARG A 29 1.15 5.64 -1.68
N SER A 30 2.12 6.56 -1.64
CA SER A 30 3.39 6.39 -2.37
C SER A 30 4.12 5.10 -1.98
N TYR A 31 4.12 4.73 -0.70
CA TYR A 31 4.72 3.47 -0.25
C TYR A 31 3.93 2.24 -0.67
N ALA A 32 2.60 2.33 -0.73
CA ALA A 32 1.76 1.26 -1.25
C ALA A 32 2.02 1.03 -2.75
N ASP A 33 2.15 2.11 -3.52
CA ASP A 33 2.47 2.05 -4.96
C ASP A 33 3.88 1.48 -5.20
N GLN A 34 4.83 1.69 -4.27
CA GLN A 34 6.15 1.04 -4.25
C GLN A 34 6.12 -0.42 -3.74
N GLY A 35 4.95 -0.95 -3.37
CA GLY A 35 4.79 -2.34 -2.94
C GLY A 35 5.25 -2.61 -1.51
N LYS A 36 5.48 -1.57 -0.69
CA LYS A 36 5.86 -1.75 0.71
C LYS A 36 4.72 -2.36 1.52
N LYS A 37 5.06 -3.06 2.59
CA LYS A 37 4.05 -3.56 3.53
C LYS A 37 3.48 -2.40 4.35
N ILE A 38 2.21 -2.49 4.74
CA ILE A 38 1.57 -1.47 5.60
C ILE A 38 2.34 -1.24 6.91
N LYS A 39 3.00 -2.27 7.45
CA LYS A 39 3.85 -2.16 8.65
C LYS A 39 5.09 -1.30 8.41
N GLU A 40 5.73 -1.46 7.26
CA GLU A 40 6.90 -0.65 6.85
C GLU A 40 6.48 0.79 6.60
N ALA A 41 5.37 0.99 5.86
CA ALA A 41 4.81 2.31 5.64
C ALA A 41 4.44 3.02 6.95
N ALA A 42 3.83 2.31 7.91
CA ALA A 42 3.51 2.86 9.23
C ALA A 42 4.76 3.34 9.98
N SER A 43 5.85 2.56 9.95
CA SER A 43 7.13 2.92 10.55
C SER A 43 7.75 4.15 9.89
N LEU A 44 7.75 4.21 8.56
CA LEU A 44 8.33 5.32 7.80
C LEU A 44 7.55 6.63 7.97
N VAL A 45 6.24 6.53 8.16
CA VAL A 45 5.34 7.67 8.37
C VAL A 45 5.25 8.07 9.86
N GLY A 46 5.81 7.26 10.77
CA GLY A 46 5.89 7.55 12.20
C GLY A 46 4.55 7.41 12.92
N ILE A 47 3.71 6.44 12.53
CA ILE A 47 2.40 6.18 13.16
C ILE A 47 2.25 4.72 13.57
N SER A 48 1.36 4.46 14.54
CA SER A 48 1.05 3.08 14.94
C SER A 48 0.45 2.29 13.78
N LEU A 49 0.64 0.97 13.77
CA LEU A 49 0.05 0.09 12.76
C LEU A 49 -1.48 0.17 12.73
N ASN A 50 -2.12 0.34 13.89
CA ASN A 50 -3.57 0.49 13.97
C ASN A 50 -4.04 1.81 13.35
N SER A 51 -3.33 2.91 13.63
CA SER A 51 -3.56 4.20 12.97
C SER A 51 -3.38 4.09 11.45
N ALA A 52 -2.33 3.42 11.00
CA ALA A 52 -2.07 3.21 9.58
C ALA A 52 -3.19 2.42 8.90
N LYS A 53 -3.71 1.35 9.52
CA LYS A 53 -4.86 0.60 9.00
C LYS A 53 -6.11 1.48 8.88
N THR A 54 -6.38 2.31 9.88
CA THR A 54 -7.51 3.25 9.86
C THR A 54 -7.36 4.27 8.73
N VAL A 55 -6.17 4.84 8.55
CA VAL A 55 -5.87 5.78 7.46
C VAL A 55 -6.02 5.10 6.10
N ALA A 56 -5.42 3.91 5.94
CA ALA A 56 -5.50 3.14 4.70
C ALA A 56 -6.95 2.83 4.32
N ARG A 57 -7.78 2.40 5.28
CA ARG A 57 -9.21 2.15 5.04
C ARG A 57 -9.98 3.43 4.69
N ARG A 58 -9.76 4.51 5.44
CA ARG A 58 -10.48 5.78 5.24
C ARG A 58 -10.11 6.44 3.91
N MET A 59 -8.89 6.25 3.44
CA MET A 59 -8.34 6.86 2.23
C MET A 59 -8.29 5.90 1.02
N LEU A 60 -8.83 4.69 1.16
CA LEU A 60 -8.81 3.65 0.13
C LEU A 60 -7.40 3.42 -0.44
N ILE A 61 -6.42 3.30 0.46
CA ILE A 61 -5.04 2.98 0.11
C ILE A 61 -4.90 1.47 0.13
N ASP A 62 -4.84 0.88 -1.06
CA ASP A 62 -4.65 -0.55 -1.23
C ASP A 62 -3.18 -0.92 -1.10
N PHE A 63 -2.87 -1.67 -0.05
CA PHE A 63 -1.57 -2.31 0.11
C PHE A 63 -1.61 -3.69 -0.54
N ALA A 64 -0.57 -4.02 -1.31
CA ALA A 64 -0.43 -5.33 -1.91
C ALA A 64 -0.44 -6.44 -0.83
N ASP A 65 -1.23 -7.49 -1.07
CA ASP A 65 -1.29 -8.65 -0.19
C ASP A 65 -0.11 -9.57 -0.45
N TRP A 66 0.93 -9.45 0.38
CA TRP A 66 2.13 -10.26 0.27
C TRP A 66 2.03 -11.61 1.00
N ARG A 67 0.88 -11.95 1.61
CA ARG A 67 0.70 -13.24 2.30
C ARG A 67 1.00 -14.46 1.42
N PRO A 68 0.59 -14.51 0.12
CA PRO A 68 0.92 -15.63 -0.76
C PRO A 68 2.43 -15.80 -1.00
N TYR A 69 3.19 -14.72 -0.91
CA TYR A 69 4.64 -14.69 -1.14
C TYR A 69 5.46 -14.87 0.13
N ALA A 70 4.82 -15.06 1.30
CA ALA A 70 5.53 -15.23 2.57
C ALA A 70 6.52 -16.43 2.55
N ARG A 71 6.18 -17.50 1.82
CA ARG A 71 7.08 -18.66 1.63
C ARG A 71 8.30 -18.33 0.76
N LEU A 72 8.17 -17.39 -0.17
CA LEU A 72 9.25 -16.97 -1.07
C LEU A 72 10.21 -16.02 -0.34
N GLU A 73 9.69 -15.10 0.48
CA GLU A 73 10.50 -14.25 1.36
C GLU A 73 11.33 -15.06 2.35
N ALA A 74 10.75 -16.10 2.96
CA ALA A 74 11.49 -16.99 3.87
C ALA A 74 12.65 -17.72 3.19
N LYS A 75 12.59 -17.86 1.86
CA LYS A 75 13.65 -18.45 1.03
C LYS A 75 14.60 -17.39 0.44
N GLY A 76 14.44 -16.11 0.78
CA GLY A 76 15.26 -15.02 0.27
C GLY A 76 15.00 -14.65 -1.20
N LEU A 77 13.87 -15.08 -1.76
CA LEU A 77 13.50 -14.75 -3.15
C LEU A 77 12.78 -13.41 -3.21
N ASP A 78 13.06 -12.65 -4.28
CA ASP A 78 12.48 -11.33 -4.50
C ASP A 78 10.97 -11.38 -4.74
N ARG A 79 10.29 -10.32 -4.29
CA ARG A 79 8.86 -10.11 -4.51
C ARG A 79 8.64 -9.65 -5.96
N PRO A 80 7.55 -10.07 -6.63
CA PRO A 80 7.16 -9.46 -7.90
C PRO A 80 6.86 -7.96 -7.72
N GLN A 81 7.05 -7.14 -8.75
CA GLN A 81 6.77 -5.71 -8.64
C GLN A 81 5.28 -5.47 -8.37
N PRO A 82 4.95 -4.47 -7.52
CA PRO A 82 3.57 -4.07 -7.29
C PRO A 82 2.90 -3.67 -8.63
N GLY A 83 1.79 -4.35 -8.97
CA GLY A 83 1.05 -4.12 -10.21
C GLY A 83 1.37 -5.10 -11.35
N GLU A 84 2.48 -5.84 -11.27
CA GLU A 84 2.73 -6.96 -12.18
C GLU A 84 1.94 -8.18 -11.69
N ARG A 85 0.77 -8.43 -12.28
CA ARG A 85 0.17 -9.77 -12.21
C ARG A 85 1.19 -10.71 -12.85
N ASN A 86 1.76 -11.60 -12.06
CA ASN A 86 2.62 -12.65 -12.56
C ASN A 86 1.74 -13.62 -13.39
N ILE A 87 1.60 -13.38 -14.69
CA ILE A 87 0.84 -14.24 -15.64
C ILE A 87 1.59 -15.56 -15.89
N ALA A 88 2.73 -15.78 -15.22
CA ALA A 88 3.61 -16.93 -15.42
C ALA A 88 3.24 -18.18 -14.59
N GLN A 89 1.98 -18.34 -14.20
CA GLN A 89 1.45 -19.68 -13.95
C GLN A 89 0.28 -19.90 -14.90
N PRO A 90 0.45 -20.68 -15.99
CA PRO A 90 -0.70 -21.16 -16.73
C PRO A 90 -1.60 -21.88 -15.74
N ALA A 91 -2.89 -21.55 -15.72
CA ALA A 91 -3.90 -22.13 -14.86
C ALA A 91 -4.20 -23.62 -15.17
N ASN A 92 -3.22 -24.36 -15.72
CA ASN A 92 -3.35 -25.73 -16.23
C ASN A 92 -3.14 -26.82 -15.16
N GLU A 93 -2.92 -26.47 -13.89
CA GLU A 93 -2.65 -27.46 -12.84
C GLU A 93 -3.71 -27.51 -11.73
N LEU A 94 -4.81 -26.75 -11.84
CA LEU A 94 -5.96 -27.00 -10.98
C LEU A 94 -6.77 -28.14 -11.60
N PRO A 95 -6.86 -29.33 -10.98
CA PRO A 95 -7.75 -30.36 -11.47
C PRO A 95 -9.17 -29.81 -11.37
N LEU A 96 -9.73 -29.45 -12.52
CA LEU A 96 -11.16 -29.27 -12.64
C LEU A 96 -11.76 -30.63 -12.29
N PHE A 97 -12.59 -30.63 -11.25
CA PHE A 97 -13.31 -31.75 -10.65
C PHE A 97 -13.47 -32.96 -11.58
N SER A 98 -13.06 -34.13 -11.10
CA SER A 98 -13.35 -35.43 -11.72
C SER A 98 -14.81 -35.81 -11.55
#